data_AF-A0A0C5VPL5-F1
#
_entry.id   AF-A0A0C5VPL5-F1
#
_cell.length_a   1.000
_cell.length_b   1.000
_cell.length_c   1.000
_cell.angle_alpha   90.00
_cell.angle_beta   90.00
_cell.angle_gamma   90.00
#
_symmetry.space_group_name_H-M   'P 1'
#
loop_
_entity.id
_entity.type
_entity.pdbx_description
1 polymer ?
#
loop_
_entity_poly.entity_id
_entity_poly.type
_entity_poly.pdbx_seq_one_letter_code
_entity_poly.pdbx_strand_id
1 'polypeptide(L)'
;MTRNANKSKGSDTVRAIAVIAGVFVVIVLLVVLFGQGIISGPDKTVSTSEGSSTGSDSQGGNNINIQYAHNICQAEIRRKYKDELQHLSFDARSSRFNEKVRMFRVFYSMDLISNGVPIRDTWAYCDVSAVTGKIEEIRLKSESNRLFNMFGN
;
A
#
# COMPACT_ATOMS: atom_id res chain seq x y z
N MET A 1 -68.90 30.71 1.04
CA MET A 1 -68.05 31.91 1.25
C MET A 1 -66.72 31.48 1.85
N THR A 2 -65.62 31.64 1.09
CA THR A 2 -64.23 32.01 1.48
C THR A 2 -63.68 31.59 2.87
N ARG A 3 -62.46 31.04 3.03
CA ARG A 3 -61.15 31.62 2.63
C ARG A 3 -59.99 30.62 2.75
N ASN A 4 -59.04 30.75 1.83
CA ASN A 4 -57.69 30.20 1.83
C ASN A 4 -56.86 30.56 3.07
N ALA A 5 -55.96 29.66 3.48
CA ALA A 5 -54.73 30.01 4.20
C ALA A 5 -53.57 29.14 3.68
N ASN A 6 -52.85 29.68 2.70
CA ASN A 6 -51.57 29.18 2.24
C ASN A 6 -50.48 29.71 3.20
N LYS A 7 -49.70 28.85 3.86
CA LYS A 7 -48.61 29.28 4.76
C LYS A 7 -47.27 28.64 4.35
N SER A 8 -46.59 29.35 3.46
CA SER A 8 -45.14 29.59 3.41
C SER A 8 -44.21 28.55 4.08
N LYS A 9 -43.71 27.60 3.31
CA LYS A 9 -42.47 26.84 3.56
C LYS A 9 -41.45 27.23 2.48
N GLY A 10 -40.63 28.25 2.74
CA GLY A 10 -39.72 28.76 1.71
C GLY A 10 -38.50 29.55 2.20
N SER A 11 -38.10 29.40 3.47
CA SER A 11 -36.99 30.18 4.06
C SER A 11 -35.82 29.34 4.57
N ASP A 12 -36.06 28.11 5.03
CA ASP A 12 -35.01 27.37 5.76
C ASP A 12 -34.10 26.53 4.85
N THR A 13 -34.60 26.08 3.70
CA THR A 13 -33.83 25.26 2.75
C THR A 13 -32.79 26.08 1.99
N VAL A 14 -33.07 27.35 1.72
CA VAL A 14 -32.18 28.23 0.94
C VAL A 14 -30.95 28.64 1.75
N ARG A 15 -31.07 28.75 3.08
CA ARG A 15 -29.93 29.02 3.97
C ARG A 15 -29.01 27.82 4.16
N ALA A 16 -29.54 26.59 4.14
CA ALA A 16 -28.74 25.38 4.33
C ALA A 16 -27.79 25.09 3.14
N ILE A 17 -28.25 25.34 1.91
CA ILE A 17 -27.46 25.06 0.70
C ILE A 17 -26.32 26.09 0.53
N ALA A 18 -26.53 27.34 0.92
CA ALA A 18 -25.50 28.39 0.83
C ALA A 18 -24.29 28.13 1.75
N VAL A 19 -24.50 27.52 2.93
CA VAL A 19 -23.42 27.21 3.87
C VAL A 19 -22.53 26.07 3.36
N ILE A 20 -23.12 25.04 2.75
CA ILE A 20 -22.39 23.85 2.28
C ILE A 20 -21.50 24.20 1.07
N ALA A 21 -22.01 25.03 0.14
CA ALA A 21 -21.22 25.46 -1.01
C ALA A 21 -20.02 26.35 -0.60
N GLY A 22 -20.19 27.23 0.40
CA GLY A 22 -19.12 28.09 0.90
C GLY A 22 -17.97 27.32 1.54
N VAL A 23 -18.28 26.31 2.36
CA VAL A 23 -17.26 25.47 3.03
C VAL A 23 -16.42 24.70 2.01
N PHE A 24 -17.04 24.18 0.95
CA PHE A 24 -16.34 23.40 -0.07
C PHE A 24 -15.34 24.26 -0.87
N VAL A 25 -15.73 25.50 -1.20
CA VAL A 25 -14.84 26.45 -1.91
C VAL A 25 -13.64 26.82 -1.03
N VAL A 26 -13.83 27.06 0.26
CA VAL A 26 -12.72 27.40 1.17
C VAL A 26 -11.75 26.22 1.36
N ILE A 27 -12.24 24.99 1.44
CA ILE A 27 -11.39 23.79 1.57
C ILE A 27 -10.57 23.57 0.29
N VAL A 28 -11.19 23.68 -0.90
CA VAL A 28 -10.47 23.53 -2.17
C VAL A 28 -9.40 24.62 -2.32
N LEU A 29 -9.70 25.85 -1.92
CA LEU A 29 -8.75 26.96 -1.98
C LEU A 29 -7.59 26.78 -0.99
N LEU A 30 -7.85 26.22 0.19
CA LEU A 30 -6.80 25.83 1.15
C LEU A 30 -5.92 24.69 0.60
N VAL A 31 -6.49 23.65 -0.01
CA VAL A 31 -5.69 22.55 -0.58
C VAL A 31 -4.83 23.02 -1.75
N VAL A 32 -5.29 23.97 -2.56
CA VAL A 32 -4.48 24.54 -3.66
C VAL A 32 -3.38 25.46 -3.13
N LEU A 33 -3.65 26.29 -2.13
CA LEU A 33 -2.64 27.19 -1.53
C LEU A 33 -1.59 26.44 -0.71
N PHE A 34 -1.98 25.39 0.02
CA PHE A 34 -1.06 24.57 0.83
C PHE A 34 -0.47 23.38 0.06
N GLY A 35 -1.05 23.00 -1.08
CA GLY A 35 -0.59 21.87 -1.88
C GLY A 35 0.65 22.14 -2.74
N GLN A 36 1.04 23.41 -2.93
CA GLN A 36 2.21 23.78 -3.75
C GLN A 36 3.44 24.20 -2.95
N GLY A 37 3.40 24.21 -1.61
CA GLY A 37 4.52 24.64 -0.80
C GLY A 37 4.58 23.88 0.52
N ILE A 38 5.57 22.99 0.63
CA ILE A 38 6.25 22.42 1.81
C ILE A 38 6.53 20.93 1.54
N ILE A 39 7.59 20.64 0.76
CA ILE A 39 8.76 19.86 1.21
C ILE A 39 9.97 20.40 0.42
N SER A 40 10.52 21.51 0.89
CA SER A 40 11.89 21.96 0.57
C SER A 40 12.40 22.69 1.80
N GLY A 41 12.79 21.90 2.81
CA GLY A 41 13.46 22.39 4.01
C GLY A 41 14.97 22.34 3.81
N PRO A 42 15.73 23.29 4.38
CA PRO A 42 17.18 23.36 4.25
C PRO A 42 17.87 22.33 5.14
N ASP A 43 19.00 21.84 4.65
CA ASP A 43 19.91 20.86 5.24
C ASP A 43 20.08 20.92 6.76
N LYS A 44 19.71 19.82 7.41
CA LYS A 44 20.57 19.19 8.42
C LYS A 44 20.76 17.73 8.03
N THR A 45 21.88 17.51 7.36
CA THR A 45 22.41 16.24 6.87
C THR A 45 22.63 15.29 8.05
N VAL A 46 21.58 14.55 8.42
CA VAL A 46 21.72 13.27 9.11
C VAL A 46 21.77 12.22 8.03
N SER A 47 22.97 11.69 7.81
CA SER A 47 23.28 10.62 6.86
C SER A 47 22.32 9.44 7.03
N THR A 48 21.25 9.43 6.25
CA THR A 48 20.46 8.23 5.97
C THR A 48 20.58 8.01 4.47
N SER A 49 21.27 6.94 4.12
CA SER A 49 21.66 6.58 2.77
C SER A 49 20.45 6.18 1.93
N GLU A 50 19.67 7.15 1.46
CA GLU A 50 18.72 6.95 0.36
C GLU A 50 19.46 7.13 -0.96
N GLY A 51 19.93 6.01 -1.50
CA GLY A 51 20.51 5.94 -2.83
C GLY A 51 19.45 6.19 -3.90
N SER A 52 19.30 7.44 -4.30
CA SER A 52 18.61 7.83 -5.52
C SER A 52 19.52 7.54 -6.71
N SER A 53 19.20 6.51 -7.51
CA SER A 53 19.92 6.23 -8.76
C SER A 53 19.13 6.77 -9.94
N THR A 54 19.30 8.07 -10.21
CA THR A 54 19.10 8.63 -11.56
C THR A 54 20.39 8.36 -12.33
N GLY A 55 20.33 7.47 -13.32
CA GLY A 55 21.48 7.06 -14.11
C GLY A 55 21.07 6.56 -15.49
N SER A 56 21.14 7.48 -16.45
CA SER A 56 21.57 7.34 -17.85
C SER A 56 21.04 6.20 -18.72
N ASP A 57 20.50 6.62 -19.85
CA ASP A 57 20.29 5.83 -21.06
C ASP A 57 21.45 4.87 -21.36
N SER A 58 21.13 3.59 -21.49
CA SER A 58 21.98 2.58 -22.13
C SER A 58 21.08 1.49 -22.67
N GLN A 59 21.00 1.39 -24.00
CA GLN A 59 20.40 0.26 -24.70
C GLN A 59 21.15 -1.02 -24.33
N GLY A 60 20.60 -1.76 -23.36
CA GLY A 60 21.06 -3.07 -22.91
C GLY A 60 20.21 -3.43 -21.69
N GLY A 61 19.17 -4.25 -21.88
CA GLY A 61 18.05 -4.41 -20.94
C GLY A 61 18.47 -4.39 -19.47
N ASN A 62 18.09 -3.31 -18.76
CA ASN A 62 18.37 -3.13 -17.34
C ASN A 62 17.71 -4.26 -16.55
N ASN A 63 18.48 -5.31 -16.24
CA ASN A 63 18.06 -6.32 -15.30
C ASN A 63 17.92 -5.64 -13.93
N ILE A 64 16.73 -5.71 -13.35
CA ILE A 64 16.50 -5.21 -11.99
C ILE A 64 17.33 -6.04 -11.00
N ASN A 65 17.68 -5.46 -9.85
CA ASN A 65 18.37 -6.19 -8.79
C ASN A 65 17.37 -6.80 -7.78
N ILE A 66 17.88 -7.68 -6.91
CA ILE A 66 17.07 -8.35 -5.88
C ILE A 66 16.50 -7.37 -4.85
N GLN A 67 17.17 -6.24 -4.61
CA GLN A 67 16.72 -5.19 -3.68
C GLN A 67 15.46 -4.50 -4.20
N TYR A 68 15.39 -4.24 -5.51
CA TYR A 68 14.20 -3.70 -6.15
C TYR A 68 13.03 -4.69 -6.08
N ALA A 69 13.29 -5.98 -6.36
CA ALA A 69 12.29 -7.04 -6.22
C ALA A 69 11.79 -7.18 -4.77
N HIS A 70 12.69 -7.08 -3.79
CA HIS A 70 12.38 -7.06 -2.37
C HIS A 70 11.45 -5.89 -2.04
N ASN A 71 11.81 -4.65 -2.39
CA ASN A 71 11.03 -3.46 -2.08
C ASN A 71 9.59 -3.52 -2.63
N ILE A 72 9.44 -3.95 -3.89
CA ILE A 72 8.12 -4.11 -4.51
C ILE A 72 7.28 -5.16 -3.79
N CYS A 73 7.88 -6.30 -3.45
CA CYS A 73 7.15 -7.33 -2.75
C CYS A 73 6.80 -6.97 -1.32
N GLN A 74 7.69 -6.28 -0.62
CA GLN A 74 7.39 -5.78 0.71
C GLN A 74 6.22 -4.80 0.68
N ALA A 75 6.21 -3.87 -0.28
CA ALA A 75 5.12 -2.92 -0.46
C ALA A 75 3.79 -3.62 -0.74
N GLU A 76 3.79 -4.62 -1.64
CA GLU A 76 2.58 -5.35 -2.00
C GLU A 76 2.05 -6.23 -0.86
N ILE A 77 2.93 -6.93 -0.13
CA ILE A 77 2.54 -7.72 1.04
C ILE A 77 1.94 -6.82 2.12
N ARG A 78 2.60 -5.70 2.44
CA ARG A 78 2.09 -4.73 3.42
C ARG A 78 0.76 -4.11 3.01
N ARG A 79 0.56 -3.87 1.71
CA ARG A 79 -0.71 -3.40 1.17
C ARG A 79 -1.82 -4.44 1.32
N LYS A 80 -1.54 -5.69 0.98
CA LYS A 80 -2.51 -6.79 0.95
C LYS A 80 -2.95 -7.23 2.35
N TYR A 81 -2.01 -7.27 3.31
CA TYR A 81 -2.25 -7.77 4.67
C TYR A 81 -2.16 -6.65 5.72
N LYS A 82 -2.42 -5.40 5.34
CA LYS A 82 -2.19 -4.22 6.19
C LYS A 82 -2.72 -4.36 7.62
N ASP A 83 -3.94 -4.89 7.76
CA ASP A 83 -4.64 -4.96 9.04
C ASP A 83 -4.32 -6.25 9.83
N GLU A 84 -3.77 -7.26 9.15
CA GLU A 84 -3.45 -8.58 9.71
C GLU A 84 -1.95 -8.71 10.03
N LEU A 85 -1.08 -7.96 9.35
CA LEU A 85 0.36 -8.12 9.40
C LEU A 85 0.97 -7.48 10.65
N GLN A 86 1.46 -8.29 11.58
CA GLN A 86 2.20 -7.81 12.74
C GLN A 86 3.70 -7.67 12.44
N HIS A 87 4.27 -8.70 11.83
CA HIS A 87 5.70 -8.78 11.58
C HIS A 87 5.96 -9.28 10.17
N LEU A 88 6.99 -8.71 9.55
CA LEU A 88 7.45 -9.09 8.21
C LEU A 88 8.97 -9.03 8.20
N SER A 89 9.61 -10.16 7.91
CA SER A 89 11.06 -10.31 7.84
C SER A 89 11.48 -10.90 6.51
N PHE A 90 12.51 -10.33 5.90
CA PHE A 90 13.05 -10.78 4.63
C PHE A 90 14.00 -11.96 4.84
N ASP A 91 13.73 -13.08 4.17
CA ASP A 91 14.62 -14.25 4.17
C ASP A 91 15.56 -14.20 2.96
N ALA A 92 16.73 -13.58 3.18
CA ALA A 92 17.78 -13.49 2.16
C ALA A 92 18.36 -14.86 1.77
N ARG A 93 18.31 -15.87 2.65
CA ARG A 93 18.91 -17.19 2.41
C ARG A 93 18.06 -18.03 1.47
N SER A 94 16.74 -17.94 1.59
CA SER A 94 15.79 -18.65 0.73
C SER A 94 15.52 -17.92 -0.59
N SER A 95 15.74 -16.61 -0.61
CA SER A 95 15.56 -15.76 -1.79
C SER A 95 16.64 -16.02 -2.84
N ARG A 96 16.23 -16.08 -4.11
CA ARG A 96 17.11 -16.50 -5.21
C ARG A 96 16.65 -15.96 -6.55
N PHE A 97 17.61 -15.78 -7.45
CA PHE A 97 17.36 -15.51 -8.86
C PHE A 97 17.30 -16.83 -9.64
N ASN A 98 16.28 -16.99 -10.48
CA ASN A 98 16.19 -18.08 -11.43
C ASN A 98 16.49 -17.56 -12.84
N GLU A 99 17.69 -17.86 -13.32
CA GLU A 99 18.20 -17.39 -14.62
C GLU A 99 17.37 -17.91 -15.81
N LYS A 100 16.87 -19.14 -15.73
CA LYS A 100 16.13 -19.78 -16.84
C LYS A 100 14.83 -19.04 -17.19
N VAL A 101 14.14 -18.56 -16.18
CA VAL A 101 12.85 -17.83 -16.32
C VAL A 101 13.01 -16.33 -16.08
N ARG A 102 14.23 -15.86 -15.78
CA ARG A 102 14.54 -14.47 -15.41
C ARG A 102 13.59 -13.92 -14.34
N MET A 103 13.45 -14.64 -13.22
CA MET A 103 12.61 -14.21 -12.09
C MET A 103 13.38 -14.22 -10.77
N PHE A 104 13.14 -13.22 -9.94
CA PHE A 104 13.52 -13.23 -8.53
C PHE A 104 12.41 -13.86 -7.71
N ARG A 105 12.73 -14.93 -6.99
CA ARG A 105 11.88 -15.44 -5.94
C ARG A 105 12.32 -14.85 -4.60
N VAL A 106 11.46 -14.04 -4.00
CA VAL A 106 11.72 -13.31 -2.75
C VAL A 106 10.89 -13.93 -1.64
N PHE A 107 11.54 -14.40 -0.57
CA PHE A 107 10.88 -15.05 0.57
C PHE A 107 10.76 -14.11 1.77
N TYR A 108 9.67 -14.27 2.50
CA TYR A 108 9.39 -13.57 3.74
C TYR A 108 8.86 -14.52 4.81
N SER A 109 9.33 -14.34 6.03
CA SER A 109 8.66 -14.83 7.23
C SER A 109 7.71 -13.76 7.74
N MET A 110 6.52 -14.15 8.15
CA MET A 110 5.50 -13.21 8.62
C MET A 110 4.68 -13.77 9.77
N ASP A 111 4.29 -12.87 10.66
CA ASP A 111 3.31 -13.14 11.72
C ASP A 111 2.04 -12.36 11.40
N LEU A 112 0.91 -13.05 11.36
CA LEU A 112 -0.39 -12.47 11.08
C LEU A 112 -1.29 -12.52 12.33
N ILE A 113 -2.31 -11.68 12.37
CA ILE A 113 -3.47 -11.79 13.27
C ILE A 113 -4.70 -11.97 12.40
N SER A 114 -5.49 -13.00 12.68
CA SER A 114 -6.84 -13.14 12.13
C SER A 114 -7.84 -13.26 13.27
N ASN A 115 -8.83 -12.38 13.31
CA ASN A 115 -9.87 -12.35 14.36
C ASN A 115 -9.31 -12.33 15.79
N GLY A 116 -8.20 -11.62 16.02
CA GLY A 116 -7.53 -11.54 17.33
C GLY A 116 -6.67 -12.76 17.68
N VAL A 117 -6.63 -13.79 16.83
CA VAL A 117 -5.79 -14.98 17.02
C VAL A 117 -4.48 -14.81 16.22
N PRO A 118 -3.30 -14.90 16.86
CA PRO A 118 -2.03 -14.84 16.17
C PRO A 118 -1.82 -16.11 15.35
N ILE A 119 -1.57 -15.95 14.05
CA ILE A 119 -1.17 -16.99 13.12
C ILE A 119 0.35 -16.89 12.96
N ARG A 120 1.06 -17.80 13.62
CA ARG A 120 2.53 -17.91 13.58
C ARG A 120 2.99 -18.85 12.48
N ASP A 121 4.30 -18.85 12.24
CA ASP A 121 4.96 -19.75 11.28
C ASP A 121 4.38 -19.63 9.87
N THR A 122 3.99 -18.41 9.52
CA THR A 122 3.50 -18.08 8.19
C THR A 122 4.66 -17.55 7.37
N TRP A 123 4.72 -17.96 6.12
CA TRP A 123 5.71 -17.45 5.18
C TRP A 123 5.04 -17.16 3.85
N ALA A 124 5.58 -16.15 3.18
CA ALA A 124 5.15 -15.78 1.85
C ALA A 124 6.34 -15.80 0.90
N TYR A 125 6.05 -16.00 -0.37
CA TYR A 125 7.01 -15.68 -1.41
C TYR A 125 6.35 -14.91 -2.54
N CYS A 126 7.16 -14.12 -3.22
CA CYS A 126 6.82 -13.52 -4.48
C CYS A 126 7.72 -14.02 -5.59
N ASP A 127 7.19 -14.11 -6.80
CA ASP A 127 7.98 -14.18 -8.03
C ASP A 127 7.89 -12.84 -8.76
N VAL A 128 9.04 -12.18 -8.95
CA VAL A 128 9.17 -10.87 -9.60
C VAL A 128 9.97 -11.03 -10.89
N SER A 129 9.43 -10.58 -12.02
CA SER A 129 10.13 -10.60 -13.30
C SER A 129 11.35 -9.71 -13.27
N ALA A 130 12.54 -10.26 -13.54
CA ALA A 130 13.78 -9.50 -13.58
C ALA A 130 13.89 -8.53 -14.76
N VAL A 131 13.00 -8.67 -15.75
CA VAL A 131 12.94 -7.87 -16.96
C VAL A 131 11.96 -6.70 -16.81
N THR A 132 10.78 -6.96 -16.22
CA THR A 132 9.70 -5.96 -16.15
C THR A 132 9.54 -5.35 -14.76
N GLY A 133 10.08 -5.96 -13.72
CA GLY A 133 9.86 -5.54 -12.34
C GLY A 133 8.45 -5.85 -11.80
N LYS A 134 7.62 -6.56 -12.56
CA LYS A 134 6.26 -6.91 -12.14
C LYS A 134 6.26 -8.14 -11.27
N ILE A 135 5.36 -8.16 -10.29
CA ILE A 135 5.07 -9.35 -9.50
C ILE A 135 4.17 -10.25 -10.35
N GLU A 136 4.66 -11.44 -10.67
CA GLU A 136 3.93 -12.45 -11.44
C GLU A 136 3.11 -13.37 -10.52
N GLU A 137 3.63 -13.65 -9.32
CA GLU A 137 2.94 -14.50 -8.33
C GLU A 137 3.24 -14.04 -6.90
N ILE A 138 2.23 -14.14 -6.02
CA ILE A 138 2.40 -14.06 -4.58
C ILE A 138 1.68 -15.25 -3.95
N ARG A 139 2.40 -16.06 -3.18
CA ARG A 139 1.78 -17.12 -2.38
C ARG A 139 2.06 -16.94 -0.91
N LEU A 140 1.03 -17.23 -0.12
CA LEU A 140 1.06 -17.34 1.32
C LEU A 140 0.98 -18.81 1.69
N LYS A 141 1.81 -19.27 2.62
CA LYS A 141 1.66 -20.58 3.25
C LYS A 141 1.75 -20.40 4.76
N SER A 142 0.87 -21.10 5.46
CA SER A 142 0.85 -21.15 6.91
C SER A 142 0.88 -22.61 7.35
N GLU A 143 1.76 -22.95 8.30
CA GLU A 143 1.82 -24.30 8.87
C GLU A 143 0.67 -24.60 9.82
N SER A 144 0.01 -23.57 10.38
CA SER A 144 -1.09 -23.75 11.34
C SER A 144 -2.37 -24.34 10.71
N ASN A 145 -2.49 -24.38 9.38
CA ASN A 145 -3.55 -25.12 8.69
C ASN A 145 -3.43 -26.65 8.84
N ARG A 146 -2.30 -27.20 9.31
CA ARG A 146 -2.22 -28.64 9.62
C ARG A 146 -3.01 -29.06 10.85
N LEU A 147 -3.21 -28.17 11.82
CA LEU A 147 -3.93 -28.51 13.06
C LEU A 147 -5.45 -28.43 12.90
N PHE A 148 -5.99 -27.45 12.17
CA PHE A 148 -7.44 -27.33 11.98
C PHE A 148 -8.07 -28.46 11.15
N ASN A 149 -7.33 -29.08 10.23
CA ASN A 149 -7.79 -30.27 9.49
C ASN A 149 -7.69 -31.58 10.27
N MET A 150 -7.11 -31.62 11.47
CA MET A 150 -7.10 -32.81 12.33
C MET A 150 -8.24 -32.84 13.36
N PHE A 151 -8.88 -31.70 13.62
CA PHE A 151 -10.00 -31.59 14.58
C PHE A 151 -11.35 -31.29 13.93
N GLY A 152 -11.40 -31.14 12.60
CA GLY A 152 -12.65 -31.04 11.84
C GLY A 152 -13.14 -32.42 11.41
N ASN A 153 -13.76 -33.15 12.34
CA ASN A 153 -14.57 -34.34 12.07
C ASN A 153 -15.98 -34.09 12.60
#